data_AF-A0A4R3YV13-F1
#
_entry.id   AF-A0A4R3YV13-F1
#
_cell.length_a   1.000
_cell.length_b   1.000
_cell.length_c   1.000
_cell.angle_alpha   90.00
_cell.angle_beta   90.00
_cell.angle_gamma   90.00
#
_symmetry.space_group_name_H-M   'P 1'
#
loop_
_entity.id
_entity.type
_entity.pdbx_description
1 polymer ?
#
loop_
_entity_poly.entity_id
_entity_poly.type
_entity_poly.pdbx_seq_one_letter_code
_entity_poly.pdbx_strand_id
1 'polypeptide(L)'
;MVEIILGILSIALGLYCFIQGKIPLIKNYNGVKDIKKHVRLESGAVIFVGMIILFHAYFHFSSVMLMGMMITVAVLCLILEVVLKAI
;
A
#
# COMPACT_ATOMS: atom_id res chain seq x y z
N MET A 1 10.61 13.06 -13.13
CA MET A 1 11.21 11.73 -13.40
C MET A 1 11.35 10.87 -12.15
N VAL A 2 11.90 11.40 -11.04
CA VAL A 2 12.08 10.65 -9.78
C VAL A 2 10.77 10.07 -9.25
N GLU A 3 9.68 10.84 -9.27
CA GLU A 3 8.35 10.39 -8.83
C GLU A 3 7.80 9.23 -9.66
N ILE A 4 8.05 9.23 -10.97
CA ILE A 4 7.62 8.16 -11.88
C ILE A 4 8.34 6.85 -11.53
N ILE A 5 9.67 6.93 -11.32
CA ILE A 5 10.49 5.77 -10.92
C ILE A 5 10.02 5.23 -9.57
N LEU A 6 9.77 6.12 -8.59
CA LEU A 6 9.24 5.75 -7.28
C LEU A 6 7.87 5.09 -7.37
N GLY A 7 6.95 5.63 -8.17
CA GLY A 7 5.63 5.05 -8.39
C GLY A 7 5.69 3.65 -8.98
N ILE A 8 6.48 3.46 -10.04
CA ILE A 8 6.68 2.14 -10.68
C ILE A 8 7.32 1.14 -9.71
N LEU A 9 8.36 1.55 -8.97
CA LEU A 9 9.03 0.68 -8.01
C LEU A 9 8.08 0.25 -6.88
N SER A 10 7.26 1.19 -6.38
CA SER A 10 6.27 0.92 -5.34
C SER A 10 5.22 -0.09 -5.82
N ILE A 11 4.73 0.05 -7.04
CA ILE A 11 3.79 -0.91 -7.65
C ILE A 11 4.43 -2.29 -7.79
N ALA A 12 5.66 -2.36 -8.30
CA ALA A 12 6.37 -3.63 -8.47
C ALA A 12 6.60 -4.36 -7.14
N LEU A 13 7.02 -3.62 -6.09
CA LEU A 13 7.18 -4.16 -4.73
C LEU A 13 5.86 -4.61 -4.13
N GLY A 14 4.80 -3.82 -4.32
CA GLY A 14 3.44 -4.17 -3.87
C GLY A 14 2.93 -5.45 -4.54
N LEU A 15 3.08 -5.59 -5.87
CA LEU A 15 2.70 -6.82 -6.58
C LEU A 15 3.51 -8.03 -6.11
N TYR A 16 4.82 -7.87 -5.91
CA TYR A 16 5.68 -8.96 -5.44
C TYR A 16 5.23 -9.47 -4.06
N CYS A 17 4.99 -8.55 -3.12
CA CYS A 17 4.51 -8.90 -1.78
C CYS A 17 3.09 -9.51 -1.82
N PHE A 18 2.23 -9.03 -2.71
CA PHE A 18 0.88 -9.55 -2.89
C PHE A 18 0.88 -11.02 -3.37
N ILE A 19 1.74 -11.35 -4.32
CA ILE A 19 1.88 -12.71 -4.88
C ILE A 19 2.50 -13.65 -3.85
N GLN A 20 3.60 -13.25 -3.20
CA GLN A 20 4.24 -14.09 -2.19
C GLN A 20 3.39 -14.27 -0.93
N GLY A 21 2.54 -13.29 -0.60
CA GLY A 21 1.79 -13.26 0.65
C GLY A 21 2.69 -13.17 1.88
N LYS A 22 3.91 -12.66 1.70
CA LYS A 22 4.92 -12.43 2.73
C LYS A 22 5.68 -11.15 2.40
N ILE A 23 5.91 -10.30 3.39
CA ILE A 23 6.82 -9.16 3.24
C ILE A 23 8.24 -9.70 3.49
N PRO A 24 9.17 -9.61 2.52
CA PRO A 24 10.49 -10.24 2.60
C PRO A 24 11.36 -9.73 3.76
N LEU A 25 11.04 -8.54 4.30
CA LEU A 25 11.75 -7.92 5.43
C LEU A 25 11.19 -8.29 6.81
N ILE A 26 9.97 -8.85 6.88
CA ILE A 26 9.31 -9.16 8.16
C ILE A 26 9.34 -10.68 8.39
N LYS A 27 10.24 -11.10 9.29
CA LYS A 27 10.43 -12.51 9.68
C LYS A 27 9.42 -13.02 10.72
N ASN A 28 8.95 -12.16 11.62
CA ASN A 28 8.00 -12.51 12.68
C ASN A 28 6.81 -11.54 12.66
N TYR A 29 5.61 -12.09 12.47
CA TYR A 29 4.36 -11.35 12.62
C TYR A 29 3.78 -11.70 14.00
N ASN A 30 3.82 -10.77 14.94
CA ASN A 30 3.33 -11.00 16.31
C ASN A 30 1.88 -10.50 16.41
N GLY A 31 0.94 -11.36 16.85
CA GLY A 31 -0.46 -10.96 17.06
C GLY A 31 -1.35 -10.88 15.80
N VAL A 32 -0.92 -11.47 14.67
CA VAL A 32 -1.70 -11.55 13.42
C VAL A 32 -2.18 -13.00 13.22
N LYS A 33 -3.51 -13.22 13.24
CA LYS A 33 -4.12 -14.54 13.03
C LYS A 33 -3.87 -15.09 11.62
N ASP A 34 -3.95 -14.23 10.60
CA ASP A 34 -3.84 -14.59 9.18
C ASP A 34 -2.80 -13.71 8.47
N ILE A 35 -1.52 -14.08 8.60
CA ILE A 35 -0.39 -13.32 8.04
C ILE A 35 -0.55 -13.06 6.54
N LYS A 36 -1.01 -14.06 5.78
CA LYS A 36 -1.18 -13.95 4.32
C LYS A 36 -2.23 -12.90 3.92
N LYS A 37 -3.32 -12.76 4.68
CA LYS A 37 -4.37 -11.79 4.38
C LYS A 37 -3.92 -10.38 4.72
N HIS A 38 -3.28 -10.20 5.88
CA HIS A 38 -2.71 -8.92 6.29
C HIS A 38 -1.66 -8.42 5.27
N VAL A 39 -0.71 -9.29 4.88
CA VAL A 39 0.28 -8.92 3.87
C VAL A 39 -0.36 -8.57 2.54
N ARG A 40 -1.37 -9.32 2.07
CA ARG A 40 -2.08 -8.97 0.82
C ARG A 40 -2.80 -7.62 0.92
N LEU A 41 -3.36 -7.31 2.08
CA LEU A 41 -4.06 -6.04 2.32
C LEU A 41 -3.08 -4.85 2.27
N GLU A 42 -1.99 -4.93 3.02
CA GLU A 42 -0.93 -3.93 3.02
C GLU A 42 -0.29 -3.79 1.64
N SER A 43 -0.02 -4.91 0.96
CA SER A 43 0.52 -4.92 -0.39
C SER A 43 -0.42 -4.23 -1.39
N GLY A 44 -1.74 -4.45 -1.26
CA GLY A 44 -2.74 -3.75 -2.06
C GLY A 44 -2.72 -2.24 -1.83
N ALA A 45 -2.56 -1.79 -0.58
CA ALA A 45 -2.43 -0.37 -0.26
C ALA A 45 -1.16 0.24 -0.87
N VAL A 46 -0.02 -0.47 -0.84
CA VAL A 46 1.23 -0.02 -1.48
C VAL A 46 1.08 0.15 -2.99
N ILE A 47 0.37 -0.76 -3.67
CA ILE A 47 0.06 -0.63 -5.10
C ILE A 47 -0.78 0.65 -5.34
N PHE A 48 -1.78 0.91 -4.50
CA PHE A 48 -2.63 2.09 -4.60
C PHE A 48 -1.85 3.40 -4.40
N VAL A 49 -0.93 3.44 -3.43
CA VAL A 49 -0.04 4.59 -3.22
C VAL A 49 0.86 4.81 -4.43
N GLY A 50 1.44 3.75 -4.99
CA GLY A 50 2.25 3.83 -6.21
C GLY A 50 1.49 4.39 -7.41
N MET A 51 0.21 4.02 -7.55
CA MET A 51 -0.69 4.59 -8.57
C MET A 51 -0.96 6.08 -8.33
N ILE A 52 -1.21 6.49 -7.08
CA ILE A 52 -1.43 7.91 -6.73
C ILE A 52 -0.18 8.75 -7.05
N ILE A 53 1.02 8.24 -6.77
CA ILE A 53 2.29 8.91 -7.08
C ILE A 53 2.45 9.07 -8.60
N LEU A 54 2.10 8.05 -9.39
CA LEU A 54 2.10 8.16 -10.85
C LEU A 54 1.11 9.22 -11.33
N PHE A 55 -0.13 9.20 -10.82
CA PHE A 55 -1.13 10.21 -11.16
C PHE A 55 -0.66 11.63 -10.80
N HIS A 56 -0.02 11.82 -9.66
CA HIS A 56 0.58 13.10 -9.28
C HIS A 56 1.66 13.55 -10.28
N ALA A 57 2.54 12.64 -10.68
CA ALA A 57 3.59 12.93 -11.65
C ALA A 57 3.07 13.31 -13.05
N TYR A 58 1.89 12.82 -13.45
CA TYR A 58 1.28 13.16 -14.75
C TYR A 58 0.37 14.40 -14.70
N PHE A 59 -0.44 14.54 -13.65
CA PHE A 59 -1.46 15.60 -13.56
C PHE A 59 -1.00 16.82 -12.74
N HIS A 60 0.19 16.79 -12.13
CA HIS A 60 0.75 17.90 -11.34
C HIS A 60 -0.23 18.43 -10.28
N PHE A 61 -0.82 17.53 -9.49
CA PHE A 61 -1.71 17.92 -8.39
C PHE A 61 -0.98 18.73 -7.32
N SER A 62 -1.73 19.53 -6.56
CA SER A 62 -1.21 20.19 -5.35
C SER A 62 -0.75 19.15 -4.33
N SER A 63 0.37 19.43 -3.65
CA SER A 63 0.92 18.58 -2.58
C SER A 63 -0.08 18.31 -1.45
N VAL A 64 -1.01 19.24 -1.20
CA VAL A 64 -2.09 19.08 -0.21
C VAL A 64 -3.06 17.98 -0.64
N MET A 65 -3.37 17.92 -1.94
CA MET A 65 -4.29 16.94 -2.51
C MET A 65 -3.66 15.54 -2.50
N LEU A 66 -2.36 15.44 -2.80
CA LEU A 66 -1.58 14.20 -2.64
C LEU A 66 -1.65 13.68 -1.20
N MET A 67 -1.38 14.56 -0.22
CA MET A 67 -1.41 14.20 1.19
C MET A 67 -2.79 13.69 1.62
N GLY A 68 -3.86 14.36 1.17
CA GLY A 68 -5.25 13.92 1.43
C GLY A 68 -5.56 12.53 0.87
N MET A 69 -5.10 12.23 -0.36
CA MET A 69 -5.28 10.89 -0.94
C MET A 69 -4.50 9.81 -0.17
N MET A 70 -3.26 10.09 0.26
CA MET A 70 -2.48 9.12 1.05
C MET A 70 -3.13 8.83 2.41
N ILE A 71 -3.60 9.87 3.11
CA ILE A 71 -4.31 9.71 4.40
C ILE A 71 -5.58 8.87 4.19
N THR A 72 -6.31 9.11 3.11
CA THR A 72 -7.53 8.35 2.79
C THR A 72 -7.22 6.87 2.61
N VAL A 73 -6.18 6.52 1.84
CA VAL A 73 -5.74 5.13 1.67
C VAL A 73 -5.33 4.51 3.01
N ALA A 74 -4.59 5.25 3.84
CA ALA A 74 -4.18 4.76 5.16
C ALA A 74 -5.36 4.46 6.09
N VAL A 75 -6.33 5.38 6.18
CA VAL A 75 -7.55 5.20 6.98
C VAL A 75 -8.35 4.00 6.47
N LEU A 76 -8.51 3.87 5.15
CA LEU A 76 -9.24 2.76 4.54
C LEU A 76 -8.55 1.41 4.80
N CYS A 77 -7.21 1.39 4.79
CA CYS A 77 -6.41 0.23 5.15
C CYS A 77 -6.64 -0.17 6.62
N LEU A 78 -6.62 0.79 7.55
CA LEU A 78 -6.89 0.55 8.97
C LEU A 78 -8.30 0.00 9.20
N ILE A 79 -9.32 0.58 8.54
CA ILE A 79 -10.70 0.09 8.63
C ILE A 79 -10.77 -1.36 8.13
N LEU A 80 -10.21 -1.64 6.96
CA LEU A 80 -10.20 -2.99 6.41
C LEU A 80 -9.44 -3.99 7.30
N GLU A 81 -8.34 -3.58 7.94
CA GLU A 81 -7.60 -4.42 8.86
C GLU A 81 -8.42 -4.78 10.11
N VAL A 82 -9.12 -3.79 10.69
CA VAL A 82 -10.04 -4.03 11.82
C VAL A 82 -11.17 -4.97 11.41
N VAL A 83 -11.77 -4.75 10.24
CA VAL A 83 -12.83 -5.62 9.71
C VAL A 83 -12.33 -7.04 9.47
N LEU A 84 -11.14 -7.20 8.87
CA LEU A 84 -10.53 -8.52 8.64
C LEU A 84 -10.15 -9.25 9.92
N LYS A 85 -9.83 -8.53 11.00
CA LYS A 85 -9.50 -9.11 12.31
C LYS A 85 -10.74 -9.44 13.13
N ALA A 86 -11.86 -8.78 12.84
CA ALA A 86 -13.16 -9.00 13.46
C ALA A 86 -13.94 -10.20 12.87
N ILE A 87 -13.67 -10.56 11.61
CA ILE A 87 -14.23 -11.73 10.91
C ILE A 87 -13.34 -12.96 11.15
#